data_AF-A0A850QJ67-F1
#
_entry.id   AF-A0A850QJ67-F1
#
_cell.length_a   1.000
_cell.length_b   1.000
_cell.length_c   1.000
_cell.angle_alpha   90.00
_cell.angle_beta   90.00
_cell.angle_gamma   90.00
#
_symmetry.space_group_name_H-M   'P 1'
#
loop_
_entity.id
_entity.type
_entity.pdbx_description
1 polymer ?
#
loop_
_entity_poly.entity_id
_entity_poly.type
_entity_poly.pdbx_seq_one_letter_code
_entity_poly.pdbx_strand_id
1 'polypeptide(L)'
;YRYGKSNKVELELKSDVHFSSAAYSGGGEGRLTFDNKPYQYIVYSGMANGDWLDKEIGLREKLEFAGVYVFKNKELLTNLKCTSYDDKNYIHSLPPHELEEFYYF
;
A
#
# COMPACT_ATOMS: atom_id res chain seq x y z
N TYR A 1 -0.41 -11.94 5.86
CA TYR A 1 0.83 -11.28 5.39
C TYR A 1 2.04 -12.12 5.76
N ARG A 2 3.05 -12.24 4.88
CA ARG A 2 4.33 -12.88 5.19
C ARG A 2 5.46 -11.88 4.99
N TYR A 3 6.28 -11.69 6.01
CA TYR A 3 7.48 -10.88 5.95
C TYR A 3 8.71 -11.77 6.09
N GLY A 4 9.74 -11.50 5.31
CA GLY A 4 10.98 -12.27 5.30
C GLY A 4 11.54 -12.45 3.88
N LYS A 5 12.51 -13.35 3.73
CA LYS A 5 13.09 -13.75 2.45
C LYS A 5 12.35 -14.97 1.90
N SER A 6 12.44 -15.22 0.59
CA SER A 6 11.80 -16.39 -0.05
C SER A 6 12.18 -17.73 0.59
N ASN A 7 13.38 -17.83 1.16
CA ASN A 7 13.89 -19.00 1.87
C ASN A 7 13.69 -18.96 3.39
N LYS A 8 13.20 -17.85 3.96
CA LYS A 8 12.97 -17.68 5.38
C LYS A 8 11.86 -16.65 5.65
N VAL A 9 10.69 -17.14 6.03
CA VAL A 9 9.62 -16.31 6.58
C VAL A 9 9.99 -15.93 8.01
N GLU A 10 10.11 -14.63 8.27
CA GLU A 10 10.42 -14.07 9.59
C GLU A 10 9.16 -13.80 10.39
N LEU A 11 8.04 -13.50 9.72
CA LEU A 11 6.74 -13.28 10.34
C LEU A 11 5.63 -13.73 9.39
N GLU A 12 4.70 -14.53 9.91
CA GLU A 12 3.44 -14.86 9.24
C GLU A 12 2.28 -14.34 10.07
N LEU A 13 1.51 -13.42 9.49
CA LEU A 13 0.31 -12.87 10.07
C LEU A 13 -0.92 -13.57 9.48
N LYS A 14 -1.65 -14.24 10.37
CA LYS A 14 -3.04 -14.66 10.16
C LYS A 14 -3.93 -13.63 10.86
N SER A 15 -4.51 -12.75 10.08
CA SER A 15 -5.43 -11.70 10.50
C SER A 15 -6.53 -11.63 9.46
N ASP A 16 -7.72 -11.23 9.88
CA ASP A 16 -8.70 -10.70 8.96
C ASP A 16 -8.05 -9.52 8.22
N VAL A 17 -8.23 -9.50 6.90
CA VAL A 17 -7.59 -8.52 6.03
C VAL A 17 -8.62 -7.45 5.73
N HIS A 18 -8.39 -6.24 6.24
CA HIS A 18 -9.26 -5.10 5.94
C HIS A 18 -8.72 -4.39 4.70
N PHE A 19 -9.54 -4.25 3.68
CA PHE A 19 -9.20 -3.50 2.47
C PHE A 19 -9.82 -2.11 2.51
N SER A 20 -9.02 -1.11 2.18
CA SER A 20 -9.49 0.26 1.96
C SER A 20 -8.85 0.83 0.70
N SER A 21 -9.54 1.77 0.06
CA SER A 21 -9.00 2.46 -1.10
C SER A 21 -9.44 3.92 -1.13
N ALA A 22 -8.64 4.75 -1.79
CA ALA A 22 -8.95 6.15 -2.03
C ALA A 22 -8.63 6.48 -3.49
N ALA A 23 -9.62 7.02 -4.20
CA ALA A 23 -9.44 7.52 -5.57
C ALA A 23 -9.29 9.04 -5.54
N TYR A 24 -8.44 9.60 -6.40
CA TYR A 24 -8.26 11.04 -6.55
C TYR A 24 -7.89 11.40 -7.99
N SER A 25 -8.05 12.68 -8.36
CA SER A 25 -7.73 13.12 -9.72
C SER A 25 -6.27 12.83 -10.06
N GLY A 26 -6.04 11.97 -11.05
CA GLY A 26 -4.71 11.55 -11.46
C GLY A 26 -4.21 10.23 -10.88
N GLY A 27 -4.99 9.54 -10.04
CA GLY A 27 -4.62 8.22 -9.56
C GLY A 27 -5.49 7.68 -8.41
N GLY A 28 -4.86 6.93 -7.53
CA GLY A 28 -5.53 6.26 -6.42
C GLY A 28 -4.57 5.40 -5.61
N GLU A 29 -5.02 4.99 -4.43
CA GLU A 29 -4.25 4.16 -3.51
C GLU A 29 -5.16 3.07 -2.94
N GLY A 30 -4.65 1.85 -2.85
CA GLY A 30 -5.26 0.71 -2.16
C GLY A 30 -4.41 0.28 -0.97
N ARG A 31 -5.07 -0.22 0.07
CA ARG A 31 -4.42 -0.62 1.33
C ARG A 31 -5.00 -1.92 1.85
N LEU A 32 -4.13 -2.78 2.38
CA LEU A 32 -4.47 -4.00 3.10
C LEU A 32 -3.94 -3.88 4.53
N THR A 33 -4.85 -3.91 5.49
CA THR A 33 -4.53 -3.79 6.91
C THR A 33 -4.54 -5.17 7.58
N PHE A 34 -3.49 -5.45 8.33
CA PHE A 34 -3.32 -6.67 9.12
C PHE A 34 -3.09 -6.26 10.59
N ASP A 35 -3.96 -6.72 11.49
CA ASP A 35 -3.84 -6.44 12.92
C ASP A 35 -3.02 -7.53 13.63
N ASN A 36 -2.09 -7.11 14.48
CA ASN A 36 -1.27 -7.98 15.32
C ASN A 36 -0.90 -7.27 16.63
N LYS A 37 -1.91 -7.05 17.49
CA LYS A 37 -1.83 -6.22 18.69
C LYS A 37 -0.51 -6.42 19.47
N PRO A 38 0.21 -5.34 19.85
CA PRO A 38 -0.17 -3.92 19.71
C PRO A 38 0.13 -3.31 18.33
N TYR A 39 0.60 -4.10 17.38
CA TYR A 39 1.02 -3.65 16.06
C TYR A 39 -0.10 -3.72 15.04
N GLN A 40 -0.01 -2.86 14.03
CA GLN A 40 -0.83 -2.91 12.82
C GLN A 40 0.09 -2.71 11.62
N TYR A 41 -0.09 -3.53 10.59
CA TYR A 41 0.69 -3.49 9.36
C TYR A 41 -0.24 -3.12 8.21
N ILE A 42 0.04 -2.02 7.53
CA ILE A 42 -0.75 -1.55 6.40
C ILE A 42 0.11 -1.63 5.15
N VAL A 43 -0.15 -2.61 4.31
CA VAL A 43 0.46 -2.72 2.99
C VAL A 43 -0.28 -1.78 2.06
N TYR A 44 0.43 -0.85 1.42
CA TYR A 44 -0.19 0.12 0.53
C TYR A 44 0.46 0.10 -0.86
N SER A 45 -0.33 0.39 -1.88
CA SER A 45 0.14 0.67 -3.22
C SER A 45 -0.74 1.73 -3.87
N GLY A 46 -0.13 2.59 -4.68
CA GLY A 46 -0.86 3.65 -5.35
C GLY A 46 -0.08 4.28 -6.47
N MET A 47 -0.80 5.14 -7.18
CA MET A 47 -0.23 6.02 -8.18
C MET A 47 -0.85 7.40 -8.07
N ALA A 48 -0.07 8.42 -8.40
CA ALA A 48 -0.51 9.80 -8.47
C ALA A 48 0.08 10.53 -9.68
N ASN A 49 -0.56 11.63 -10.07
CA ASN A 49 0.06 12.57 -10.97
C ASN A 49 1.16 13.35 -10.23
N GLY A 50 2.37 13.33 -10.78
CA GLY A 50 3.47 14.18 -10.36
C GLY A 50 3.43 15.53 -11.08
N ASP A 51 4.61 16.03 -11.41
CA ASP A 51 4.76 17.31 -12.06
C ASP A 51 4.23 17.31 -13.51
N TRP A 52 3.94 18.50 -14.03
CA TRP A 52 3.60 18.66 -15.43
C TRP A 52 4.84 18.43 -16.28
N LEU A 53 4.76 17.48 -17.21
CA LEU A 53 5.80 17.28 -18.23
C LEU A 53 5.52 18.17 -19.44
N ASP A 54 4.25 18.29 -19.81
CA ASP A 54 3.79 19.21 -20.86
C ASP A 54 2.35 19.64 -20.55
N LYS A 55 2.16 20.95 -20.34
CA LYS A 55 0.84 21.51 -20.00
C LYS A 55 -0.07 21.67 -21.21
N GLU A 56 0.48 21.82 -22.41
CA GLU A 56 -0.30 22.08 -23.62
C GLU A 56 -1.04 20.83 -24.08
N ILE A 57 -0.40 19.66 -23.95
CA ILE A 57 -1.01 18.36 -24.27
C ILE A 57 -1.58 17.63 -23.04
N GLY A 58 -1.51 18.24 -21.86
CA GLY A 58 -2.05 17.66 -20.63
C GLY A 58 -1.23 16.49 -20.06
N LEU A 59 0.07 16.39 -20.38
CA LEU A 59 0.94 15.31 -19.94
C LEU A 59 1.52 15.59 -18.54
N ARG A 60 1.36 14.62 -17.65
CA ARG A 60 1.93 14.64 -16.29
C ARG A 60 2.79 13.42 -16.05
N GLU A 61 3.78 13.60 -15.19
CA GLU A 61 4.53 12.51 -14.60
C GLU A 61 3.58 11.56 -13.87
N LYS A 62 3.89 10.26 -13.90
CA LYS A 62 3.20 9.24 -13.13
C LYS A 62 4.12 8.77 -12.01
N LEU A 63 3.72 9.08 -10.79
CA LEU A 63 4.39 8.65 -9.58
C LEU A 63 3.74 7.37 -9.09
N GLU A 64 4.48 6.27 -9.12
CA GLU A 64 4.07 5.01 -8.50
C GLU A 64 4.74 4.87 -7.15
N PHE A 65 3.99 4.38 -6.17
CA PHE A 65 4.51 4.18 -4.82
C PHE A 65 3.85 2.96 -4.17
N ALA A 66 4.63 2.26 -3.37
CA ALA A 66 4.15 1.16 -2.55
C ALA A 66 5.03 1.03 -1.31
N GLY A 67 4.52 0.33 -0.30
CA GLY A 67 5.26 0.09 0.93
C GLY A 67 4.43 -0.54 2.01
N VAL A 68 4.97 -0.49 3.23
CA VAL A 68 4.30 -0.96 4.43
C VAL A 68 4.41 0.09 5.53
N TYR A 69 3.27 0.57 6.01
CA TYR A 69 3.22 1.29 7.28
C TYR A 69 3.18 0.30 8.43
N VAL A 70 3.98 0.55 9.46
CA VAL A 70 3.95 -0.21 10.70
C VAL A 70 3.54 0.73 11.81
N PHE A 71 2.39 0.46 12.41
CA PHE A 71 1.87 1.18 13.57
C PHE A 71 2.04 0.35 14.83
N LYS A 72 2.17 1.01 15.98
CA LYS A 72 2.05 0.42 17.31
C LYS A 72 1.20 1.33 18.17
N ASN A 73 0.14 0.80 18.78
CA ASN A 73 -0.80 1.61 19.57
C ASN A 73 -1.32 2.84 18.80
N LYS A 74 -1.55 2.71 17.49
CA LYS A 74 -1.97 3.78 16.56
C LYS A 74 -0.91 4.85 16.26
N GLU A 75 0.32 4.70 16.74
CA GLU A 75 1.44 5.57 16.38
C GLU A 75 2.24 4.95 15.23
N LEU A 76 2.54 5.75 14.20
CA LEU A 76 3.38 5.31 13.09
C LEU A 76 4.81 5.08 13.57
N LEU A 77 5.27 3.83 13.55
CA LEU A 77 6.65 3.49 13.89
C LEU A 77 7.59 3.63 12.69
N THR A 78 7.16 3.16 11.52
CA THR A 78 7.97 3.25 10.31
C THR A 78 7.12 3.17 9.05
N ASN A 79 7.64 3.79 7.99
CA ASN A 79 7.18 3.62 6.63
C ASN A 79 8.29 2.94 5.82
N LEU A 80 8.13 1.65 5.55
CA LEU A 80 9.05 0.88 4.72
C LEU A 80 8.61 1.01 3.26
N LYS A 81 9.12 2.04 2.59
CA LYS A 81 8.89 2.25 1.16
C LYS A 81 9.52 1.11 0.36
N CYS A 82 8.81 0.61 -0.64
CA CYS A 82 9.38 -0.30 -1.61
C CYS A 82 10.40 0.47 -2.45
N THR A 83 11.67 0.07 -2.41
CA THR A 83 12.78 0.77 -3.06
C THR A 83 13.14 0.21 -4.44
N SER A 84 12.57 -0.93 -4.82
CA SER A 84 12.75 -1.55 -6.13
C SER A 84 11.55 -2.43 -6.47
N TYR A 85 10.79 -2.03 -7.50
CA TYR A 85 9.89 -2.92 -8.22
C TYR A 85 10.73 -3.67 -9.26
N ASP A 86 11.23 -4.86 -8.93
CA ASP A 86 11.88 -5.75 -9.92
C ASP A 86 11.00 -6.95 -10.26
N ASP A 87 9.82 -7.04 -9.65
CA ASP A 87 8.89 -8.14 -9.85
C ASP A 87 7.69 -7.67 -10.71
N LYS A 88 7.56 -8.24 -11.91
CA LYS A 88 6.48 -7.94 -12.88
C LYS A 88 5.15 -8.60 -12.50
N ASN A 89 5.06 -9.21 -11.32
CA ASN A 89 3.88 -9.90 -10.85
C ASN A 89 2.92 -8.91 -10.16
N TYR A 90 2.12 -8.23 -10.97
CA TYR A 90 1.04 -7.39 -10.47
C TYR A 90 -0.11 -8.25 -9.94
N ILE A 91 -0.60 -7.93 -8.74
CA ILE A 91 -1.88 -8.47 -8.26
C ILE A 91 -2.99 -7.78 -9.07
N HIS A 92 -3.39 -8.38 -10.20
CA HIS A 92 -4.42 -7.84 -11.08
C HIS A 92 -5.85 -7.97 -10.52
N SER A 93 -6.03 -8.77 -9.47
CA SER A 93 -7.34 -9.02 -8.87
C SER A 93 -7.19 -9.38 -7.40
N LEU A 94 -7.98 -8.74 -6.55
CA LEU A 94 -8.19 -9.15 -5.18
C LEU A 94 -9.36 -10.14 -5.13
N PRO A 95 -9.32 -11.17 -4.26
CA PRO A 95 -10.52 -11.94 -3.92
C PRO A 95 -11.65 -11.02 -3.42
N PRO A 96 -12.92 -11.44 -3.47
CA PRO A 96 -14.03 -10.68 -2.89
C PRO A 96 -13.71 -10.27 -1.45
N HIS A 97 -13.85 -8.98 -1.14
CA HIS A 97 -13.58 -8.39 0.17
C HIS A 97 -14.57 -7.26 0.45
N GLU A 98 -14.81 -6.98 1.74
CA GLU A 98 -15.56 -5.81 2.16
C GLU A 98 -14.64 -4.57 2.17
N LEU A 99 -15.17 -3.45 1.70
CA LEU A 99 -14.49 -2.16 1.64
C LEU A 99 -14.75 -1.40 2.94
N GLU A 100 -13.68 -0.96 3.61
CA GLU A 100 -13.77 -0.09 4.78
C GLU A 100 -13.16 1.29 4.49
N GLU A 101 -13.74 2.35 5.08
CA GLU A 101 -13.21 3.70 4.97
C GLU A 101 -11.93 3.85 5.82
N PHE A 102 -10.88 4.45 5.23
CA PHE A 102 -9.63 4.74 5.92
C PHE A 102 -9.48 6.25 6.16
N TYR A 103 -9.37 6.63 7.43
CA TYR A 103 -9.15 8.01 7.84
C TYR A 103 -7.73 8.19 8.38
N TYR A 104 -6.96 9.08 7.77
CA TYR A 104 -5.64 9.50 8.26
C TYR A 104 -5.84 10.64 9.27
N PHE A 105 -5.33 10.49 10.50
CA PHE A 105 -5.26 11.56 11.50
C PHE A 105 -3.85 12.15 11.54
#